data_AF-A0A438GRK8-F1
#
_entry.id   AF-A0A438GRK8-F1
#
_cell.length_a   1.000
_cell.length_b   1.000
_cell.length_c   1.000
_cell.angle_alpha   90.00
_cell.angle_beta   90.00
_cell.angle_gamma   90.00
#
_symmetry.space_group_name_H-M   'P 1'
#
loop_
_entity.id
_entity.type
_entity.pdbx_description
1 polymer ?
#
loop_
_entity_poly.entity_id
_entity_poly.type
_entity_poly.pdbx_seq_one_letter_code
_entity_poly.pdbx_strand_id
1 'polypeptide(L)'
;MDALLLLDNVAYARLDDDYVVAMEKLKTYNSDLAKWVEENSPQHWAMSKFAKKRWNKMTTNLAESFNAWLKEERHYTIFNLVMTHMDKFAHLACDHMGSTENWKAVIGPKTEEKLLENIIKSGSLPVYPYVGGLFKVFNMKVYVDVNLRECTCTCKAWQMAGIPCRLYPSLKPPCSNDHLEGLDTVE
;
A
#
# COMPACT_ATOMS: atom_id res chain seq x y z
N MET A 1 1.20 -23.72 11.75
CA MET A 1 0.62 -22.63 10.95
C MET A 1 0.38 -21.47 11.90
N ASP A 2 0.88 -20.28 11.58
CA ASP A 2 0.83 -19.10 12.45
C ASP A 2 -0.47 -18.32 12.22
N ALA A 3 -1.18 -17.99 13.31
CA ALA A 3 -2.43 -17.24 13.25
C ALA A 3 -2.21 -15.82 12.68
N LEU A 4 -1.08 -15.19 12.99
CA LEU A 4 -0.73 -13.87 12.45
C LEU A 4 -0.59 -13.91 10.94
N LEU A 5 0.12 -14.91 10.42
CA LEU A 5 0.26 -15.09 8.97
C LEU A 5 -1.08 -15.30 8.26
N LEU A 6 -2.02 -16.02 8.88
CA LEU A 6 -3.35 -16.22 8.32
C LEU A 6 -4.16 -14.92 8.31
N LEU A 7 -4.10 -14.13 9.38
CA LEU A 7 -4.71 -12.81 9.43
C LEU A 7 -4.07 -11.85 8.42
N ASP A 8 -2.76 -11.88 8.25
CA ASP A 8 -2.06 -11.09 7.24
C ASP A 8 -2.52 -11.44 5.83
N ASN A 9 -2.71 -12.73 5.53
CA ASN A 9 -3.24 -13.13 4.22
C ASN A 9 -4.65 -12.59 3.97
N VAL A 10 -5.50 -12.52 5.00
CA VAL A 10 -6.84 -11.91 4.90
C VAL A 10 -6.74 -10.39 4.74
N ALA A 11 -5.93 -9.76 5.58
CA ALA A 11 -5.68 -8.33 5.59
C ALA A 11 -5.13 -7.80 4.27
N TYR A 12 -4.15 -8.52 3.69
CA TYR A 12 -3.40 -8.09 2.50
C TYR A 12 -3.88 -8.73 1.19
N ALA A 13 -4.96 -9.54 1.23
CA ALA A 13 -5.60 -10.04 0.02
C ALA A 13 -6.05 -8.86 -0.85
N ARG A 14 -5.55 -8.80 -2.09
CA ARG A 14 -5.82 -7.67 -3.00
C ARG A 14 -7.10 -7.87 -3.80
N LEU A 15 -7.43 -9.12 -4.09
CA LEU A 15 -8.61 -9.52 -4.83
C LEU A 15 -9.64 -10.13 -3.86
N ASP A 16 -10.91 -10.03 -4.22
CA ASP A 16 -11.99 -10.64 -3.44
C ASP A 16 -11.85 -12.16 -3.38
N ASP A 17 -11.47 -12.80 -4.48
CA ASP A 17 -11.23 -14.24 -4.53
C ASP A 17 -10.08 -14.65 -3.60
N ASP A 18 -8.98 -13.88 -3.60
CA ASP A 18 -7.85 -14.11 -2.68
C ASP A 18 -8.29 -13.98 -1.21
N TYR A 19 -9.18 -13.02 -0.93
CA TYR A 19 -9.73 -12.80 0.41
C TYR A 19 -10.61 -13.97 0.85
N VAL A 20 -11.49 -14.47 -0.03
CA VAL A 20 -12.35 -15.62 0.26
C VAL A 20 -11.48 -16.86 0.56
N VAL A 21 -10.48 -17.14 -0.28
CA VAL A 21 -9.55 -18.26 -0.06
C VAL A 21 -8.77 -18.10 1.25
N ALA A 22 -8.34 -16.88 1.58
CA ALA A 22 -7.67 -16.61 2.85
C ALA A 22 -8.61 -16.82 4.05
N MET A 23 -9.87 -16.40 3.94
CA MET A 23 -10.88 -16.60 4.98
C MET A 23 -11.24 -18.07 5.18
N GLU A 24 -11.35 -18.87 4.13
CA GLU A 24 -11.59 -20.30 4.24
C GLU A 24 -10.45 -21.01 4.98
N LYS A 25 -9.20 -20.64 4.69
CA LYS A 25 -8.02 -21.13 5.41
C LYS A 25 -8.05 -20.72 6.88
N LEU A 26 -8.39 -19.46 7.17
CA LEU A 26 -8.51 -18.97 8.55
C LEU A 26 -9.60 -19.73 9.31
N LYS A 27 -10.77 -19.95 8.68
CA LYS A 27 -11.89 -20.68 9.26
C LYS A 27 -11.59 -22.15 9.54
N THR A 28 -10.85 -22.80 8.64
CA THR A 28 -10.36 -24.18 8.81
C THR A 28 -9.38 -24.26 9.98
N TYR A 29 -8.57 -23.23 10.18
CA TYR A 29 -7.64 -23.15 11.29
C TYR A 29 -8.33 -22.82 12.63
N ASN A 30 -9.23 -21.83 12.65
CA ASN A 30 -9.97 -21.38 13.81
C ASN A 30 -11.26 -20.64 13.39
N SER A 31 -12.42 -21.24 13.66
CA SER A 31 -13.73 -20.67 13.31
C SER A 31 -14.08 -19.41 14.09
N ASP A 32 -13.64 -19.31 15.35
CA ASP A 32 -13.94 -18.15 16.20
C ASP A 32 -13.15 -16.93 15.74
N LEU A 33 -11.91 -17.13 15.32
CA LEU A 33 -11.08 -16.07 14.74
C LEU A 33 -11.63 -15.60 13.38
N ALA A 34 -12.12 -16.54 12.56
CA ALA A 34 -12.83 -16.21 11.32
C ALA A 34 -14.08 -15.37 11.56
N LYS A 35 -14.90 -15.77 12.55
CA LYS A 35 -16.08 -15.02 12.96
C LYS A 35 -15.72 -13.62 13.47
N TRP A 36 -14.67 -13.51 14.29
CA TRP A 36 -14.17 -12.21 14.75
C TRP A 36 -13.80 -11.30 13.57
N VAL A 37 -13.11 -11.82 12.54
CA VAL A 37 -12.78 -11.04 11.34
C VAL A 37 -14.04 -10.50 10.65
N GLU A 38 -15.07 -11.33 10.48
CA GLU A 38 -16.33 -10.95 9.84
C GLU A 38 -17.07 -9.88 10.65
N GLU A 39 -17.06 -9.98 11.98
CA GLU A 39 -17.71 -9.05 12.91
C GLU A 39 -16.96 -7.72 13.04
N ASN A 40 -15.65 -7.69 12.76
CA ASN A 40 -14.81 -6.51 12.92
C ASN A 40 -14.65 -5.70 11.63
N SER A 41 -15.72 -5.61 10.84
CA SER A 41 -15.85 -4.65 9.74
C SER A 41 -14.66 -4.66 8.76
N PRO A 42 -14.43 -5.77 8.02
CA PRO A 42 -13.29 -5.91 7.12
C PRO A 42 -13.24 -4.81 6.04
N GLN A 43 -14.36 -4.17 5.69
CA GLN A 43 -14.41 -3.00 4.82
C GLN A 43 -13.58 -1.80 5.31
N HIS A 44 -13.15 -1.81 6.58
CA HIS A 44 -12.31 -0.77 7.17
C HIS A 44 -10.85 -1.15 7.24
N TRP A 45 -10.42 -2.38 6.97
CA TRP A 45 -9.00 -2.76 7.11
C TRP A 45 -8.53 -3.68 5.99
N ALA A 46 -9.30 -4.72 5.65
CA ALA A 46 -8.92 -5.67 4.61
C ALA A 46 -8.77 -4.97 3.25
N MET A 47 -7.63 -5.22 2.58
CA MET A 47 -7.25 -4.55 1.34
C MET A 47 -8.30 -4.72 0.23
N SER A 48 -8.78 -5.93 -0.02
CA SER A 48 -9.79 -6.19 -1.07
C SER A 48 -11.12 -5.48 -0.81
N LYS A 49 -11.46 -5.22 0.47
CA LYS A 49 -12.74 -4.63 0.88
C LYS A 49 -12.67 -3.12 1.11
N PHE A 50 -11.48 -2.57 1.31
CA PHE A 50 -11.31 -1.16 1.61
C PHE A 50 -11.39 -0.30 0.34
N ALA A 51 -12.32 0.64 0.32
CA ALA A 51 -12.65 1.41 -0.90
C ALA A 51 -11.62 2.49 -1.29
N LYS A 52 -10.72 2.88 -0.37
CA LYS A 52 -9.76 3.98 -0.61
C LYS A 52 -8.33 3.46 -0.78
N LYS A 53 -7.42 4.32 -1.24
CA LYS A 53 -6.00 3.99 -1.32
C LYS A 53 -5.35 4.06 0.06
N ARG A 54 -4.55 3.05 0.42
CA ARG A 54 -3.71 3.02 1.64
C ARG A 54 -2.22 2.89 1.34
N TRP A 55 -1.83 2.90 0.06
CA TRP A 55 -0.44 2.81 -0.36
C TRP A 55 0.31 1.58 0.21
N ASN A 56 -0.42 0.48 0.39
CA ASN A 56 0.08 -0.75 1.01
C ASN A 56 0.65 -0.56 2.43
N LYS A 57 0.19 0.48 3.14
CA LYS A 57 0.53 0.75 4.55
C LYS A 57 -0.65 0.30 5.42
N MET A 58 -0.45 -0.78 6.17
CA MET A 58 -1.36 -1.21 7.22
C MET A 58 -0.54 -1.55 8.46
N THR A 59 0.08 -0.51 9.02
CA THR A 59 0.94 -0.61 10.20
C THR A 59 0.37 0.25 11.32
N THR A 60 0.62 -0.15 12.55
CA THR A 60 0.32 0.61 13.75
C THR A 60 1.36 1.68 14.04
N ASN A 61 2.48 1.72 13.29
CA ASN A 61 3.62 2.62 13.52
C ASN A 61 3.23 4.08 13.74
N LEU A 62 2.29 4.63 12.95
CA LEU A 62 1.85 6.01 13.11
C LEU A 62 1.13 6.22 14.45
N ALA A 63 0.21 5.30 14.79
CA ALA A 63 -0.50 5.34 16.06
C ALA A 63 0.46 5.09 17.23
N GLU A 64 1.41 4.18 17.11
CA GLU A 64 2.43 3.88 18.12
C GLU A 64 3.37 5.07 18.37
N SER A 65 3.84 5.73 17.30
CA SER A 65 4.68 6.93 17.40
C SER A 65 3.93 8.08 18.08
N PHE A 66 2.67 8.31 17.68
CA PHE A 66 1.81 9.30 18.31
C PHE A 66 1.52 8.97 19.78
N ASN A 67 1.22 7.71 20.08
CA ASN A 67 1.00 7.24 21.45
C ASN A 67 2.26 7.35 22.32
N ALA A 68 3.45 7.15 21.73
CA ALA A 68 4.72 7.31 22.42
C ALA A 68 4.94 8.77 22.83
N TRP A 69 4.62 9.73 21.96
CA TRP A 69 4.68 11.16 22.31
C TRP A 69 3.71 11.51 23.44
N LEU A 70 2.46 11.05 23.34
CA LEU A 70 1.44 11.28 24.38
C LEU A 70 1.84 10.70 25.73
N LYS A 71 2.57 9.57 25.76
CA LYS A 71 2.97 8.91 27.01
C LYS A 71 3.78 9.83 27.92
N GLU A 72 4.67 10.65 27.34
CA GLU A 72 5.49 11.60 28.08
C GLU A 72 4.72 12.88 28.45
N GLU A 73 3.76 13.27 27.60
CA GLU A 73 3.05 14.55 27.70
C GLU A 73 1.69 14.46 28.41
N ARG A 74 1.24 13.27 28.80
CA ARG A 74 -0.08 13.04 29.45
C ARG A 74 -0.31 13.82 30.74
N HIS A 75 0.74 14.38 31.34
CA HIS A 75 0.68 15.20 32.55
C HIS A 75 0.55 16.70 32.25
N TYR A 76 0.56 17.09 30.98
CA TYR A 76 0.45 18.48 30.55
C TYR A 76 -0.99 18.98 30.60
N THR A 77 -1.15 20.30 30.69
CA THR A 77 -2.43 20.93 30.39
C THR A 77 -2.77 20.67 28.91
N ILE A 78 -4.05 20.69 28.56
CA ILE A 78 -4.51 20.51 27.16
C ILE A 78 -3.77 21.47 26.23
N PHE A 79 -3.58 22.71 26.65
CA PHE A 79 -2.86 23.73 25.87
C PHE A 79 -1.39 23.32 25.60
N ASN A 80 -0.66 22.92 26.64
CA ASN A 80 0.75 22.53 26.49
C ASN A 80 0.90 21.27 25.63
N LEU A 81 0.02 20.28 25.80
CA LEU A 81 0.00 19.07 24.98
C LEU A 81 -0.16 19.41 23.50
N VAL A 82 -1.14 20.25 23.15
CA VAL A 82 -1.37 20.65 21.75
C VAL A 82 -0.17 21.42 21.19
N MET A 83 0.37 22.38 21.94
CA MET A 83 1.51 23.17 21.49
C MET A 83 2.76 22.30 21.26
N THR A 84 3.09 21.39 22.19
CA THR A 84 4.24 20.49 22.04
C THR A 84 4.06 19.52 20.88
N HIS A 85 2.86 18.98 20.66
CA HIS A 85 2.58 18.11 19.51
C HIS A 85 2.71 18.86 18.17
N MET A 86 2.20 20.10 18.09
CA MET A 86 2.31 20.93 16.90
C MET A 86 3.77 21.26 16.58
N ASP A 87 4.58 21.53 17.60
CA ASP A 87 6.03 21.76 17.45
C ASP A 87 6.76 20.52 16.94
N LYS A 88 6.51 19.34 17.53
CA LYS A 88 7.06 18.07 17.05
C LYS A 88 6.65 17.76 15.61
N PHE A 89 5.39 18.00 15.27
CA PHE A 89 4.90 17.82 13.90
C PHE A 89 5.58 18.79 12.92
N ALA A 90 5.75 20.06 13.31
CA ALA A 90 6.46 21.05 12.50
C ALA A 90 7.93 20.64 12.26
N HIS A 91 8.62 20.15 13.30
CA HIS A 91 9.97 19.60 13.16
C HIS A 91 10.03 18.40 12.20
N LEU A 92 9.13 17.42 12.35
CA LEU A 92 9.05 16.30 11.41
C LEU A 92 8.78 16.76 9.97
N ALA A 93 7.88 17.73 9.78
CA ALA A 93 7.57 18.26 8.46
C ALA A 93 8.78 18.97 7.83
N CYS A 94 9.51 19.78 8.61
CA CYS A 94 10.73 20.44 8.17
C CYS A 94 11.84 19.42 7.82
N ASP A 95 12.06 18.43 8.68
CA ASP A 95 13.06 17.37 8.43
C ASP A 95 12.71 16.55 7.19
N HIS A 96 11.41 16.26 6.99
CA HIS A 96 10.93 15.58 5.79
C HIS A 96 11.15 16.44 4.54
N MET A 97 10.79 17.72 4.57
CA MET A 97 11.04 18.65 3.47
C MET A 97 12.53 18.74 3.12
N GLY A 98 13.42 18.92 4.11
CA GLY A 98 14.86 18.95 3.88
C GLY A 98 15.40 17.63 3.33
N SER A 99 14.82 16.50 3.73
CA SER A 99 15.16 15.18 3.16
C SER A 99 14.76 15.06 1.69
N THR A 100 13.63 15.66 1.30
CA THR A 100 13.14 15.64 -0.09
C THR A 100 13.97 16.47 -1.06
N GLU A 101 14.71 17.48 -0.57
CA GLU A 101 15.62 18.29 -1.41
C GLU A 101 16.72 17.45 -2.09
N ASN A 102 17.08 16.33 -1.46
CA ASN A 102 18.10 15.42 -1.98
C ASN A 102 17.54 14.34 -2.92
N TRP A 103 16.24 14.34 -3.19
CA TRP A 103 15.63 13.35 -4.06
C TRP A 103 15.95 13.66 -5.51
N LYS A 104 16.33 12.60 -6.25
CA LYS A 104 16.62 12.68 -7.69
C LYS A 104 15.38 12.44 -8.54
N ALA A 105 14.38 11.80 -7.95
CA ALA A 105 13.11 11.46 -8.57
C ALA A 105 11.97 12.17 -7.84
N VAL A 106 10.79 12.16 -8.48
CA VAL A 106 9.55 12.72 -7.92
C VAL A 106 9.02 11.89 -6.74
N ILE A 107 9.56 10.69 -6.55
CA ILE A 107 9.21 9.75 -5.48
C ILE A 107 10.42 9.51 -4.58
N GLY A 108 10.16 9.10 -3.35
CA GLY A 108 11.16 8.82 -2.35
C GLY A 108 12.06 7.63 -2.72
N PRO A 109 13.31 7.56 -2.22
CA PRO A 109 14.28 6.52 -2.60
C PRO A 109 13.78 5.09 -2.41
N LYS A 110 13.03 4.81 -1.32
CA LYS A 110 12.46 3.46 -1.08
C LYS A 110 11.36 3.10 -2.07
N THR A 111 10.55 4.09 -2.44
CA THR A 111 9.48 3.95 -3.44
C THR A 111 10.10 3.76 -4.83
N GLU A 112 11.16 4.50 -5.15
CA GLU A 112 11.95 4.35 -6.38
C GLU A 112 12.59 2.97 -6.49
N GLU A 113 13.25 2.49 -5.44
CA GLU A 113 13.82 1.15 -5.38
C GLU A 113 12.77 0.07 -5.68
N LYS A 114 11.61 0.14 -5.03
CA LYS A 114 10.51 -0.80 -5.25
C LYS A 114 9.93 -0.73 -6.67
N LEU A 115 9.88 0.47 -7.25
CA LEU A 115 9.47 0.66 -8.64
C LEU A 115 10.49 -0.01 -9.59
N LEU A 116 11.78 0.23 -9.38
CA LEU A 116 12.85 -0.38 -10.18
C LEU A 116 12.82 -1.91 -10.06
N GLU A 117 12.60 -2.47 -8.87
CA GLU A 117 12.42 -3.90 -8.69
C GLU A 117 11.24 -4.45 -9.51
N ASN A 118 10.10 -3.74 -9.51
CA ASN A 118 8.92 -4.14 -10.27
C ASN A 118 9.20 -4.11 -11.78
N ILE A 119 9.94 -3.10 -12.25
CA ILE A 119 10.37 -2.96 -13.65
C ILE A 119 11.28 -4.13 -14.04
N ILE A 120 12.30 -4.45 -13.22
CA ILE A 120 13.21 -5.58 -13.48
C ILE A 120 12.43 -6.89 -13.55
N LYS A 121 11.52 -7.13 -12.60
CA LYS A 121 10.67 -8.34 -12.56
C LYS A 121 9.71 -8.45 -13.75
N SER A 122 9.38 -7.35 -14.41
CA SER A 122 8.46 -7.34 -15.56
C SER A 122 9.12 -7.71 -16.89
N GLY A 123 10.44 -7.52 -17.02
CA GLY A 123 11.16 -7.57 -18.30
C GLY A 123 11.14 -8.93 -19.01
N SER A 124 10.77 -10.00 -18.30
CA SER A 124 10.70 -11.37 -18.85
C SER A 124 9.27 -11.83 -19.20
N LEU A 125 8.26 -10.99 -18.99
CA LEU A 125 6.86 -11.39 -19.14
C LEU A 125 6.34 -11.16 -20.57
N PRO A 126 5.58 -12.10 -21.16
CA PRO A 126 4.90 -11.87 -22.44
C PRO A 126 3.85 -10.75 -22.33
N VAL A 127 3.96 -9.74 -23.20
CA VAL A 127 3.07 -8.57 -23.26
C VAL A 127 2.37 -8.50 -24.61
N TYR A 128 1.05 -8.37 -24.59
CA TYR A 128 0.21 -8.24 -25.78
C TYR A 128 -0.49 -6.87 -25.74
N PRO A 129 -0.14 -5.93 -26.64
CA PRO A 129 -0.75 -4.61 -26.68
C PRO A 129 -2.15 -4.65 -27.33
N TYR A 130 -3.05 -3.81 -26.82
CA TYR A 130 -4.38 -3.55 -27.39
C TYR A 130 -4.57 -2.05 -27.63
N VAL A 131 -5.65 -1.71 -28.34
CA VAL A 131 -6.04 -0.32 -28.61
C VAL A 131 -6.31 0.42 -27.29
N GLY A 132 -5.94 1.70 -27.23
CA GLY A 132 -6.27 2.56 -26.08
C GLY A 132 -5.30 2.48 -24.90
N GLY A 133 -4.12 1.87 -25.05
CA GLY A 133 -3.14 1.79 -23.96
C GLY A 133 -3.42 0.69 -22.94
N LEU A 134 -4.26 -0.28 -23.33
CA LEU A 134 -4.50 -1.51 -22.60
C LEU A 134 -3.49 -2.58 -23.05
N PHE A 135 -2.94 -3.33 -22.10
CA PHE A 135 -1.98 -4.40 -22.33
C PHE A 135 -2.45 -5.63 -21.58
N LYS A 136 -2.39 -6.79 -22.22
CA LYS A 136 -2.57 -8.07 -21.55
C LYS A 136 -1.20 -8.68 -21.30
N VAL A 137 -0.93 -9.01 -20.04
CA VAL A 137 0.36 -9.54 -19.60
C VAL A 137 0.14 -10.92 -19.02
N PHE A 138 0.91 -11.91 -19.46
CA PHE A 138 0.81 -13.26 -18.94
C PHE A 138 1.79 -13.44 -17.78
N ASN A 139 1.27 -13.68 -16.57
CA ASN A 139 2.09 -13.82 -15.36
C ASN A 139 2.54 -15.27 -15.08
N MET A 140 2.59 -16.11 -16.11
CA MET A 140 2.81 -17.57 -16.06
C MET A 140 1.67 -18.40 -15.46
N LYS A 141 0.59 -17.78 -14.97
CA LYS A 141 -0.60 -18.48 -14.46
C LYS A 141 -1.87 -18.00 -15.14
N VAL A 142 -2.06 -16.68 -15.18
CA VAL A 142 -3.24 -16.02 -15.72
C VAL A 142 -2.84 -14.83 -16.57
N TYR A 143 -3.74 -14.43 -17.45
CA TYR A 143 -3.65 -13.15 -18.13
C TYR A 143 -4.17 -12.04 -17.23
N VAL A 144 -3.43 -10.94 -17.18
CA VAL A 144 -3.74 -9.77 -16.39
C VAL A 144 -3.78 -8.56 -17.31
N ASP A 145 -4.88 -7.82 -17.25
CA ASP A 145 -5.02 -6.57 -18.00
C ASP A 145 -4.39 -5.41 -17.21
N VAL A 146 -3.58 -4.61 -17.92
CA VAL A 146 -2.87 -3.43 -17.44
C VAL A 146 -3.26 -2.25 -18.32
N ASN A 147 -3.85 -1.22 -17.72
CA ASN A 147 -4.25 0.00 -18.41
C ASN A 147 -3.28 1.13 -18.03
N LEU A 148 -2.49 1.60 -18.99
CA LEU A 148 -1.51 2.67 -18.79
C LEU A 148 -2.12 4.07 -18.82
N ARG A 149 -3.38 4.23 -19.24
CA ARG A 149 -4.07 5.53 -19.17
C ARG A 149 -4.71 5.77 -17.82
N GLU A 150 -5.30 4.71 -17.27
CA GLU A 150 -5.97 4.75 -15.96
C GLU A 150 -5.04 4.36 -14.80
N CYS A 151 -3.82 3.92 -15.10
CA CYS A 151 -2.83 3.48 -14.10
C CYS A 151 -3.38 2.33 -13.25
N THR A 152 -4.09 1.42 -13.91
CA THR A 152 -4.76 0.28 -13.27
C THR A 152 -4.19 -1.04 -13.75
N CYS A 153 -4.21 -2.02 -12.87
CA CYS A 153 -3.92 -3.40 -13.19
C CYS A 153 -4.98 -4.29 -12.55
N THR A 154 -5.44 -5.31 -13.25
CA THR A 154 -6.45 -6.25 -12.70
C THR A 154 -5.92 -7.04 -11.50
N CYS A 155 -4.59 -7.12 -11.30
CA CYS A 155 -4.01 -7.67 -10.06
C CYS A 155 -4.15 -6.74 -8.83
N LYS A 156 -4.71 -5.54 -9.00
CA LYS A 156 -4.89 -4.46 -8.01
C LYS A 156 -3.64 -3.92 -7.32
N ALA A 157 -2.47 -4.55 -7.50
CA ALA A 157 -1.23 -4.15 -6.82
C ALA A 157 -0.82 -2.71 -7.15
N TRP A 158 -1.03 -2.23 -8.38
CA TRP A 158 -0.75 -0.84 -8.75
C TRP A 158 -1.65 0.11 -7.97
N GLN A 159 -2.97 -0.09 -8.04
CA GLN A 159 -3.95 0.78 -7.38
C GLN A 159 -3.74 0.86 -5.87
N MET A 160 -3.29 -0.24 -5.26
CA MET A 160 -3.03 -0.31 -3.83
C MET A 160 -1.70 0.31 -3.41
N ALA A 161 -0.66 0.21 -4.25
CA ALA A 161 0.69 0.69 -3.94
C ALA A 161 1.00 2.06 -4.57
N GLY A 162 0.15 2.58 -5.46
CA GLY A 162 0.34 3.82 -6.23
C GLY A 162 1.40 3.79 -7.32
N ILE A 163 2.35 2.87 -7.22
CA ILE A 163 3.38 2.65 -8.23
C ILE A 163 3.04 1.49 -9.16
N PRO A 164 3.57 1.49 -10.40
CA PRO A 164 3.49 0.34 -11.29
C PRO A 164 3.84 -0.98 -10.61
N CYS A 165 2.97 -1.98 -10.78
CA CYS A 165 3.20 -3.33 -10.27
C CYS A 165 4.18 -4.11 -11.15
N ARG A 166 4.66 -5.27 -10.70
CA ARG A 166 5.58 -6.14 -11.46
C ARG A 166 5.08 -6.62 -12.84
N LEU A 167 3.80 -6.44 -13.14
CA LEU A 167 3.18 -6.80 -14.43
C LEU A 167 3.13 -5.61 -15.39
N TYR A 168 3.68 -4.47 -14.96
CA TYR A 168 3.80 -3.27 -15.77
C TYR A 168 4.69 -3.52 -17.01
N PRO A 169 4.26 -3.14 -18.22
CA PRO A 169 5.12 -3.17 -19.40
C PRO A 169 6.28 -2.16 -19.28
N SER A 170 7.46 -2.62 -18.84
CA SER A 170 8.66 -1.79 -18.62
C SER A 170 9.13 -0.98 -19.83
N LEU A 171 8.72 -1.35 -21.05
CA LEU A 171 9.03 -0.64 -22.29
C LEU A 171 8.28 0.71 -22.45
N LYS A 172 7.49 1.12 -21.46
CA LYS A 172 6.75 2.38 -21.47
C LYS A 172 7.17 3.27 -20.28
N PRO A 173 6.94 4.59 -20.35
CA PRO A 173 7.06 5.45 -19.18
C PRO A 173 5.89 5.21 -18.21
N PRO A 174 6.12 5.28 -16.89
CA PRO A 174 5.03 5.18 -15.91
C PRO A 174 4.01 6.30 -16.14
N CYS A 175 2.78 6.07 -15.69
CA CYS A 175 1.72 7.08 -15.70
C CYS A 175 2.18 8.45 -15.16
N SER A 176 1.53 9.53 -15.62
CA SER A 176 1.82 10.90 -15.22
C SER A 176 1.93 11.09 -13.69
N ASN A 177 2.83 11.99 -13.30
CA ASN A 177 3.26 12.23 -11.92
C ASN A 177 2.12 12.60 -10.95
N ASP A 178 1.00 13.13 -11.44
CA ASP A 178 -0.16 13.51 -10.61
C ASP A 178 -0.73 12.34 -9.77
N HIS A 179 -0.44 11.08 -10.14
CA HIS A 179 -0.89 9.89 -9.40
C HIS A 179 0.12 9.39 -8.35
N LEU A 180 1.34 9.93 -8.35
CA LEU A 180 2.42 9.58 -7.43
C LEU A 180 2.49 10.54 -6.22
N GLU A 181 1.81 11.69 -6.30
CA GLU A 181 1.69 12.64 -5.19
C GLU A 181 0.96 11.99 -4.00
N GLY A 182 1.68 11.79 -2.89
CA GLY A 182 1.14 11.23 -1.64
C GLY A 182 1.66 9.84 -1.25
N LEU A 183 2.62 9.28 -2.00
CA LEU A 183 3.25 8.00 -1.65
C LEU A 183 4.22 8.10 -0.47
N ASP A 184 4.85 9.26 -0.30
CA ASP A 184 5.96 9.42 0.64
C ASP A 184 5.65 10.31 1.85
N THR A 185 4.42 10.84 1.98
CA THR A 185 4.01 11.73 3.09
C THR A 185 3.90 11.02 4.45
N VAL A 186 4.29 9.75 4.56
CA VAL A 186 4.12 8.90 5.75
C VAL A 186 5.33 7.96 5.95
N GLU A 187 6.50 8.29 5.39
CA GLU A 187 7.76 7.62 5.77
C GLU A 187 8.29 8.12 7.11
#